data_AF-A0A1I1PC70-F1
#
_entry.id   AF-A0A1I1PC70-F1
#
_cell.length_a   1.000
_cell.length_b   1.000
_cell.length_c   1.000
_cell.angle_alpha   90.00
_cell.angle_beta   90.00
_cell.angle_gamma   90.00
#
_symmetry.space_group_name_H-M   'P 1'
#
loop_
_entity.id
_entity.type
_entity.pdbx_description
1 polymer ?
#
loop_
_entity_poly.entity_id
_entity_poly.type
_entity_poly.pdbx_seq_one_letter_code
_entity_poly.pdbx_strand_id
1 'polypeptide(L)'
;MLQYIRKVIFKILSFSNRFKGNISMIQVIKREFEKIDELVKYINNTSISYGHLKDYQIMRENNKCIVLLNFDIPSAVCQFLELARFDIVRDKSHLIYRMTYKIEPEEKNKDSWTSMIYFDDLRCGVQIQGIFGFKSTYSLATVTYDKFTDYFTVQLRNFDFERSMIGWHTDIEETLFVKDINHEIIYNHVVKLLLNRGYLIDTISLKEFKDHVYYLTKWLNKKNFNEDK
;
A
#
# COMPACT_ATOMS: atom_id res chain seq x y z
N MET A 1 -41.72 9.50 9.37
CA MET A 1 -40.37 9.94 9.75
C MET A 1 -39.35 8.95 9.15
N LEU A 2 -39.29 8.92 7.82
CA LEU A 2 -38.52 8.00 7.00
C LEU A 2 -37.74 8.85 5.98
N GLN A 3 -36.56 9.31 6.38
CA GLN A 3 -35.49 9.73 5.47
C GLN A 3 -34.88 8.43 4.94
N TYR A 4 -35.16 7.90 3.75
CA TYR A 4 -35.05 8.47 2.40
C TYR A 4 -33.63 9.01 2.08
N ILE A 5 -32.91 8.17 1.32
CA ILE A 5 -32.10 8.48 0.13
C ILE A 5 -30.58 8.31 0.25
N ARG A 6 -30.09 7.39 -0.60
CA ARG A 6 -28.71 7.20 -1.15
C ARG A 6 -27.69 6.42 -0.32
N LYS A 7 -27.98 5.13 -0.11
CA LYS A 7 -26.98 4.07 -0.32
C LYS A 7 -27.27 3.41 -1.67
N VAL A 8 -26.62 3.88 -2.74
CA VAL A 8 -26.51 3.08 -3.97
C VAL A 8 -25.23 2.27 -3.81
N ILE A 9 -25.41 1.05 -3.32
CA ILE A 9 -24.43 -0.03 -3.35
C ILE A 9 -24.24 -0.36 -4.83
N PHE A 10 -23.06 -0.07 -5.40
CA PHE A 10 -22.72 -0.58 -6.73
C PHE A 10 -22.03 -1.93 -6.59
N LYS A 11 -22.68 -2.92 -7.19
CA LYS A 11 -22.22 -4.28 -7.43
C LYS A 11 -21.07 -4.24 -8.44
N ILE A 12 -19.87 -4.65 -8.03
CA ILE A 12 -18.72 -4.83 -8.94
C ILE A 12 -19.05 -6.00 -9.88
N LEU A 13 -18.99 -5.77 -11.19
CA LEU A 13 -18.92 -6.84 -12.18
C LEU A 13 -17.48 -7.35 -12.20
N SER A 14 -17.21 -8.47 -11.52
CA SER A 14 -15.93 -9.18 -11.64
C SER A 14 -15.88 -9.89 -12.98
N PHE A 15 -15.18 -9.31 -13.95
CA PHE A 15 -14.80 -10.04 -15.16
C PHE A 15 -13.44 -10.71 -14.93
N SER A 16 -13.44 -11.98 -14.50
CA SER A 16 -12.23 -12.80 -14.56
C SER A 16 -12.05 -13.32 -15.99
N ASN A 17 -11.21 -12.67 -16.79
CA ASN A 17 -10.74 -13.27 -18.03
C ASN A 17 -9.70 -14.34 -17.69
N ARG A 18 -10.12 -15.61 -17.73
CA ARG A 18 -9.22 -16.76 -17.65
C ARG A 18 -8.43 -16.90 -18.95
N PHE A 19 -7.34 -16.16 -19.07
CA PHE A 19 -6.22 -16.54 -19.92
C PHE A 19 -4.99 -16.73 -19.03
N LYS A 20 -4.25 -17.82 -19.25
CA LYS A 20 -3.00 -18.12 -18.54
C LYS A 20 -2.00 -16.99 -18.83
N GLY A 21 -1.84 -16.09 -17.86
CA GLY A 21 -0.95 -14.91 -17.91
C GLY A 21 -1.60 -13.81 -17.08
N ASN A 22 -0.94 -13.38 -15.99
CA ASN A 22 -1.32 -12.30 -15.05
C ASN A 22 -2.81 -11.89 -15.04
N ILE A 23 -3.56 -12.32 -14.03
CA ILE A 23 -4.94 -11.87 -13.82
C ILE A 23 -4.90 -10.39 -13.39
N SER A 24 -5.13 -9.49 -14.34
CA SER A 24 -5.38 -8.06 -14.13
C SER A 24 -6.83 -7.83 -13.73
N MET A 25 -7.07 -7.07 -12.66
CA MET A 25 -8.39 -6.63 -12.25
C MET A 25 -8.51 -5.12 -12.49
N ILE A 26 -9.67 -4.67 -12.99
CA ILE A 26 -9.94 -3.23 -13.17
C ILE A 26 -10.65 -2.70 -11.92
N GLN A 27 -9.98 -1.80 -11.21
CA GLN A 27 -10.58 -0.99 -10.14
C GLN A 27 -11.15 0.29 -10.73
N VAL A 28 -12.40 0.61 -10.43
CA VAL A 28 -13.10 1.79 -10.95
C VAL A 28 -13.35 2.80 -9.84
N ILE A 29 -12.88 4.04 -10.01
CA ILE A 29 -13.14 5.16 -9.08
C ILE A 29 -14.03 6.19 -9.78
N LYS A 30 -15.19 6.47 -9.19
CA LYS A 30 -16.15 7.48 -9.67
C LYS A 30 -15.95 8.82 -8.96
N ARG A 31 -15.93 9.92 -9.71
CA ARG A 31 -15.97 11.29 -9.19
C ARG A 31 -16.99 12.15 -9.94
N GLU A 32 -17.59 13.09 -9.24
CA GLU A 32 -18.58 14.02 -9.77
C GLU A 32 -18.08 15.46 -9.67
N PHE A 33 -18.27 16.24 -10.73
CA PHE A 33 -17.84 17.63 -10.83
C PHE A 33 -18.98 18.51 -11.32
N GLU A 34 -19.06 19.73 -10.81
CA GLU A 34 -20.02 20.74 -11.28
C GLU A 34 -19.52 21.42 -12.55
N LYS A 35 -18.19 21.58 -12.70
CA LYS A 35 -17.56 22.25 -13.85
C LYS A 35 -16.62 21.32 -14.60
N ILE A 36 -16.60 21.46 -15.93
CA ILE A 36 -15.71 20.67 -16.81
C ILE A 36 -14.24 20.96 -16.50
N ASP A 37 -13.88 22.21 -16.24
CA ASP A 37 -12.48 22.59 -15.95
C ASP A 37 -11.93 21.89 -14.70
N GLU A 38 -12.78 21.70 -13.68
CA GLU A 38 -12.42 20.97 -12.46
C GLU A 38 -12.20 19.48 -12.75
N LEU A 39 -13.06 18.87 -13.58
CA LEU A 39 -12.90 17.50 -14.04
C LEU A 39 -11.60 17.31 -14.82
N VAL A 40 -11.30 18.20 -15.77
CA VAL A 40 -10.08 18.12 -16.60
C VAL A 40 -8.84 18.24 -15.72
N LYS A 41 -8.84 19.21 -14.78
CA LYS A 41 -7.74 19.38 -13.83
C LYS A 41 -7.56 18.13 -12.96
N TYR A 42 -8.65 17.53 -12.50
CA TYR A 42 -8.60 16.30 -11.71
C TYR A 42 -8.00 15.13 -12.50
N ILE A 43 -8.50 14.85 -13.71
CA ILE A 43 -7.98 13.77 -14.57
C ILE A 43 -6.49 13.95 -14.83
N ASN A 44 -6.06 15.16 -15.19
CA ASN A 44 -4.65 15.44 -15.46
C ASN A 44 -3.78 15.16 -14.23
N ASN A 45 -4.21 15.65 -13.05
CA ASN A 45 -3.48 15.41 -11.81
C ASN A 45 -3.42 13.92 -11.48
N THR A 46 -4.53 13.18 -11.58
CA THR A 46 -4.55 11.74 -11.34
C THR A 46 -3.64 10.98 -12.31
N SER A 47 -3.68 11.34 -13.60
CA SER A 47 -2.88 10.68 -14.63
C SER A 47 -1.38 10.86 -14.44
N ILE A 48 -0.98 12.02 -13.90
CA ILE A 48 0.42 12.31 -13.55
C ILE A 48 0.80 11.57 -12.27
N SER A 49 -0.08 11.56 -11.26
CA SER A 49 0.25 11.10 -9.92
C SER A 49 0.17 9.58 -9.75
N TYR A 50 -0.64 8.86 -10.52
CA TYR A 50 -0.90 7.43 -10.29
C TYR A 50 -0.55 6.55 -11.51
N GLY A 51 0.52 5.76 -11.39
CA GLY A 51 1.05 4.95 -12.49
C GLY A 51 0.17 3.76 -12.93
N HIS A 52 -0.85 3.40 -12.15
CA HIS A 52 -1.77 2.30 -12.46
C HIS A 52 -3.03 2.75 -13.23
N LEU A 53 -3.18 4.04 -13.54
CA LEU A 53 -4.31 4.53 -14.32
C LEU A 53 -4.20 4.01 -15.75
N LYS A 54 -5.20 3.25 -16.18
CA LYS A 54 -5.25 2.65 -17.52
C LYS A 54 -6.00 3.52 -18.51
N ASP A 55 -7.21 3.92 -18.13
CA ASP A 55 -8.07 4.79 -18.92
C ASP A 55 -9.09 5.51 -18.04
N TYR A 56 -9.90 6.37 -18.65
CA TYR A 56 -11.01 7.03 -17.99
C TYR A 56 -12.20 7.23 -18.95
N GLN A 57 -13.39 7.31 -18.39
CA GLN A 57 -14.63 7.60 -19.11
C GLN A 57 -15.31 8.82 -18.51
N ILE A 58 -15.78 9.73 -19.37
CA ILE A 58 -16.53 10.92 -18.95
C ILE A 58 -17.98 10.75 -19.37
N MET A 59 -18.90 10.97 -18.42
CA MET A 59 -20.34 10.92 -18.62
C MET A 59 -20.98 12.20 -18.10
N ARG A 60 -22.18 12.50 -18.56
CA ARG A 60 -22.96 13.65 -18.07
C ARG A 60 -24.31 13.17 -17.58
N GLU A 61 -24.60 13.42 -16.31
CA GLU A 61 -25.89 13.06 -15.68
C GLU A 61 -26.36 14.23 -14.79
N ASN A 62 -27.63 14.62 -14.90
CA ASN A 62 -28.26 15.63 -14.03
C ASN A 62 -27.45 16.93 -13.88
N ASN A 63 -26.96 17.49 -15.00
CA ASN A 63 -26.08 18.67 -15.06
C ASN A 63 -24.71 18.53 -14.40
N LYS A 64 -24.33 17.35 -13.91
CA LYS A 64 -22.98 17.06 -13.41
C LYS A 64 -22.15 16.33 -14.45
N CYS A 65 -20.85 16.58 -14.40
CA CYS A 65 -19.86 15.81 -15.15
C CYS A 65 -19.33 14.70 -14.24
N ILE A 66 -19.40 13.47 -14.71
CA ILE A 66 -18.94 12.29 -13.98
C ILE A 66 -17.71 11.74 -14.69
N VAL A 67 -16.66 11.44 -13.95
CA VAL A 67 -15.53 10.65 -14.45
C VAL A 67 -15.47 9.30 -13.75
N LEU A 68 -15.26 8.26 -14.55
CA LEU A 68 -14.88 6.93 -14.09
C LEU A 68 -13.42 6.73 -14.44
N LEU A 69 -12.56 6.58 -13.44
CA LEU A 69 -11.15 6.28 -13.59
C LEU A 69 -10.95 4.77 -13.45
N ASN A 70 -10.31 4.14 -14.44
CA ASN A 70 -10.08 2.71 -14.47
C ASN A 70 -8.59 2.42 -14.20
N PHE A 71 -8.32 1.69 -13.13
CA PHE A 71 -6.98 1.32 -12.71
C PHE A 71 -6.73 -0.17 -12.94
N ASP A 72 -5.58 -0.48 -13.53
CA ASP A 72 -5.13 -1.86 -13.72
C ASP A 72 -4.33 -2.30 -12.50
N ILE A 73 -4.92 -3.21 -11.70
CA ILE A 73 -4.30 -3.70 -10.47
C ILE A 73 -4.11 -5.22 -10.50
N PRO A 74 -3.03 -5.73 -9.87
CA PRO A 74 -2.85 -7.17 -9.68
C PRO A 74 -4.03 -7.73 -8.88
N SER A 75 -4.57 -8.87 -9.32
CA SER A 75 -5.70 -9.59 -8.67
C SER A 75 -5.61 -9.58 -7.14
N ALA A 76 -6.45 -8.78 -6.50
CA ALA A 76 -6.41 -8.49 -5.07
C ALA A 76 -7.79 -8.66 -4.43
N VAL A 77 -7.82 -9.09 -3.16
CA VAL A 77 -9.02 -9.09 -2.31
C VAL A 77 -9.21 -7.66 -1.77
N CYS A 78 -9.62 -6.73 -2.65
CA CYS A 78 -9.67 -5.31 -2.32
C CYS A 78 -10.79 -4.99 -1.33
N GLN A 79 -10.41 -4.52 -0.14
CA GLN A 79 -11.36 -4.01 0.88
C GLN A 79 -11.61 -2.52 0.72
N PHE A 80 -10.59 -1.79 0.29
CA PHE A 80 -10.63 -0.36 -0.02
C PHE A 80 -10.47 -0.19 -1.52
N LEU A 81 -10.95 0.93 -2.06
CA LEU A 81 -10.77 1.28 -3.48
C LEU A 81 -10.41 2.77 -3.57
N GLU A 82 -9.31 3.13 -2.93
CA GLU A 82 -9.01 4.52 -2.59
C GLU A 82 -7.71 4.99 -3.26
N LEU A 83 -7.76 6.16 -3.89
CA LEU A 83 -6.57 6.95 -4.14
C LEU A 83 -6.03 7.45 -2.80
N ALA A 84 -4.75 7.23 -2.55
CA ALA A 84 -4.12 7.57 -1.30
C ALA A 84 -2.70 8.07 -1.50
N ARG A 85 -2.18 8.72 -0.48
CA ARG A 85 -0.78 9.15 -0.39
C ARG A 85 -0.18 8.73 0.94
N PHE A 86 1.14 8.82 1.04
CA PHE A 86 1.80 8.74 2.33
C PHE A 86 2.09 10.13 2.87
N ASP A 87 1.66 10.38 4.10
CA ASP A 87 2.09 11.54 4.86
C ASP A 87 3.05 11.04 5.97
N ILE A 88 4.27 11.57 6.03
CA ILE A 88 5.24 11.24 7.09
C ILE A 88 4.79 11.96 8.38
N VAL A 89 4.46 11.19 9.42
CA VAL A 89 3.85 11.75 10.66
C VAL A 89 4.86 11.90 11.79
N ARG A 90 5.96 11.16 11.78
CA ARG A 90 7.02 11.28 12.79
C ARG A 90 8.39 11.11 12.15
N ASP A 91 9.18 12.18 12.28
CA ASP A 91 10.64 12.16 12.23
C ASP A 91 11.13 12.74 13.56
N LYS A 92 11.13 11.92 14.63
CA LYS A 92 11.50 12.38 15.99
C LYS A 92 12.97 12.14 16.34
N SER A 93 13.80 11.71 15.40
CA SER A 93 15.22 11.45 15.64
C SER A 93 15.98 11.38 14.33
N HIS A 94 17.25 11.79 14.32
CA HIS A 94 18.22 11.64 13.22
C HIS A 94 18.53 10.17 12.82
N LEU A 95 17.63 9.26 13.14
CA LEU A 95 17.75 7.82 13.03
C LEU A 95 16.65 7.35 12.08
N ILE A 96 17.07 6.99 10.87
CA ILE A 96 16.27 6.56 9.71
C ILE A 96 15.26 5.44 10.04
N TYR A 97 15.40 4.76 11.18
CA TYR A 97 14.64 3.56 11.54
C TYR A 97 13.38 3.80 12.38
N ARG A 98 13.01 5.04 12.75
CA ARG A 98 11.74 5.35 13.44
C ARG A 98 10.74 6.10 12.57
N MET A 99 10.71 5.77 11.28
CA MET A 99 9.79 6.40 10.35
C MET A 99 8.39 5.82 10.49
N THR A 100 7.40 6.70 10.43
CA THR A 100 5.97 6.34 10.38
C THR A 100 5.33 7.07 9.21
N TYR A 101 4.83 6.30 8.25
CA TYR A 101 3.98 6.77 7.18
C TYR A 101 2.53 6.55 7.57
N LYS A 102 1.73 7.60 7.46
CA LYS A 102 0.28 7.47 7.48
C LYS A 102 -0.23 7.36 6.07
N ILE A 103 -1.11 6.40 5.84
CA ILE A 103 -1.81 6.25 4.56
C ILE A 103 -3.02 7.15 4.62
N GLU A 104 -3.04 8.15 3.76
CA GLU A 104 -4.07 9.20 3.73
C GLU A 104 -4.86 9.08 2.42
N PRO A 105 -6.09 8.55 2.46
CA PRO A 105 -7.01 8.57 1.33
C PRO A 105 -7.34 10.01 0.92
N GLU A 106 -7.46 10.27 -0.38
CA GLU A 106 -7.85 11.60 -0.91
C GLU A 106 -9.23 12.04 -0.38
N GLU A 107 -10.17 11.08 -0.26
CA GLU A 107 -11.49 11.30 0.31
C GLU A 107 -11.64 10.50 1.60
N LYS A 108 -11.70 11.22 2.72
CA LYS A 108 -11.99 10.60 4.03
C LYS A 108 -13.50 10.43 4.15
N ASN A 109 -13.95 9.19 4.24
CA ASN A 109 -15.29 8.88 4.72
C ASN A 109 -15.29 8.93 6.27
N LYS A 110 -16.46 9.09 6.91
CA LYS A 110 -16.56 9.18 8.39
C LYS A 110 -16.10 7.91 9.12
N ASP A 111 -16.04 6.79 8.41
CA ASP A 111 -15.58 5.47 8.83
C ASP A 111 -14.15 5.15 8.31
N SER A 112 -13.44 6.12 7.70
CA SER A 112 -12.08 5.92 7.19
C SER A 112 -11.13 5.75 8.37
N TRP A 113 -10.68 4.51 8.57
CA TRP A 113 -9.73 4.18 9.62
C TRP A 113 -8.35 4.75 9.33
N THR A 114 -7.61 5.05 10.39
CA THR A 114 -6.21 5.43 10.24
C THR A 114 -5.38 4.20 9.91
N SER A 115 -4.81 4.19 8.71
CA SER A 115 -3.85 3.17 8.27
C SER A 115 -2.44 3.75 8.31
N MET A 116 -1.46 2.95 8.74
CA MET A 116 -0.07 3.37 8.88
C MET A 116 0.90 2.26 8.51
N ILE A 117 2.10 2.64 8.09
CA ILE A 117 3.28 1.78 7.98
C ILE A 117 4.35 2.40 8.86
N TYR A 118 5.04 1.59 9.67
CA TYR A 118 6.15 2.08 10.46
C TYR A 118 7.26 1.06 10.57
N PHE A 119 8.43 1.59 10.87
CA PHE A 119 9.68 0.87 10.98
C PHE A 119 10.05 0.79 12.46
N ASP A 120 10.36 -0.42 12.91
CA ASP A 120 10.77 -0.70 14.27
C ASP A 120 12.15 -1.37 14.28
N ASP A 121 13.01 -0.84 15.13
CA ASP A 121 14.30 -1.44 15.43
C ASP A 121 14.15 -2.69 16.29
N LEU A 122 14.87 -3.73 15.91
CA LEU A 122 15.08 -4.92 16.73
C LEU A 122 16.53 -4.93 17.23
N ARG A 123 16.79 -5.67 18.31
CA ARG A 123 18.15 -5.83 18.85
C ARG A 123 19.14 -6.31 17.77
N CYS A 124 18.70 -7.24 16.92
CA CYS A 124 19.49 -7.82 15.84
C CYS A 124 18.71 -7.80 14.51
N GLY A 125 18.16 -6.63 14.14
CA GLY A 125 17.38 -6.53 12.92
C GLY A 125 16.48 -5.31 12.87
N VAL A 126 15.55 -5.32 11.91
CA VAL A 126 14.50 -4.33 11.75
C VAL A 126 13.20 -5.02 11.34
N GLN A 127 12.08 -4.46 11.76
CA GLN A 127 10.75 -4.90 11.37
C GLN A 127 10.00 -3.76 10.70
N ILE A 128 9.29 -4.08 9.60
CA ILE A 128 8.33 -3.19 8.98
C ILE A 128 6.95 -3.69 9.37
N GLN A 129 6.16 -2.81 9.97
CA GLN A 129 4.83 -3.11 10.47
C GLN A 129 3.77 -2.21 9.80
N GLY A 130 2.55 -2.72 9.72
CA GLY A 130 1.39 -1.99 9.22
C GLY A 130 0.23 -2.06 10.21
N ILE A 131 -0.51 -0.96 10.32
CA ILE A 131 -1.83 -0.91 10.96
C ILE A 131 -2.82 -0.58 9.85
N PHE A 132 -3.87 -1.40 9.72
CA PHE A 132 -4.88 -1.21 8.69
C PHE A 132 -6.27 -1.49 9.29
N GLY A 133 -6.94 -0.45 9.79
CA GLY A 133 -8.23 -0.61 10.46
C GLY A 133 -8.13 -0.88 11.97
N PHE A 134 -8.98 -1.79 12.49
CA PHE A 134 -9.11 -2.03 13.93
C PHE A 134 -7.85 -2.64 14.56
N LYS A 135 -7.15 -1.83 15.37
CA LYS A 135 -6.23 -2.12 16.50
C LYS A 135 -5.10 -3.15 16.35
N SER A 136 -5.06 -3.94 15.30
CA SER A 136 -4.04 -4.96 15.08
C SER A 136 -2.89 -4.39 14.26
N THR A 137 -1.70 -4.60 14.81
CA THR A 137 -0.43 -4.34 14.17
C THR A 137 0.02 -5.61 13.47
N TYR A 138 0.46 -5.49 12.21
CA TYR A 138 0.86 -6.61 11.38
C TYR A 138 2.32 -6.46 10.99
N SER A 139 3.11 -7.52 11.16
CA SER A 139 4.45 -7.55 10.56
C SER A 139 4.32 -7.80 9.07
N LEU A 140 4.83 -6.88 8.25
CA LEU A 140 4.82 -6.95 6.79
C LEU A 140 6.12 -7.60 6.29
N ALA A 141 7.23 -7.16 6.87
CA ALA A 141 8.55 -7.74 6.63
C ALA A 141 9.36 -7.71 7.94
N THR A 142 10.22 -8.71 8.13
CA THR A 142 11.23 -8.70 9.18
C THR A 142 12.56 -9.06 8.57
N VAL A 143 13.58 -8.29 8.92
CA VAL A 143 14.97 -8.62 8.64
C VAL A 143 15.67 -8.84 9.96
N THR A 144 16.18 -10.05 10.18
CA THR A 144 17.04 -10.36 11.32
C THR A 144 18.41 -10.79 10.85
N TYR A 145 19.40 -10.67 11.73
CA TYR A 145 20.73 -11.22 11.55
C TYR A 145 21.23 -11.76 12.89
N ASP A 146 22.11 -12.76 12.85
CA ASP A 146 22.88 -13.18 14.01
C ASP A 146 24.35 -12.79 13.79
N LYS A 147 24.99 -12.25 14.82
CA LYS A 147 26.41 -11.88 14.78
C LYS A 147 27.32 -13.08 14.55
N PHE A 148 26.85 -14.29 14.82
CA PHE A 148 27.59 -15.53 14.57
C PHE A 148 27.37 -16.10 13.16
N THR A 149 26.56 -15.44 12.33
CA THR A 149 26.22 -15.90 10.98
C THR A 149 26.45 -14.82 9.93
N ASP A 150 27.04 -15.18 8.79
CA ASP A 150 27.31 -14.24 7.69
C ASP A 150 26.08 -13.94 6.80
N TYR A 151 24.87 -14.13 7.32
CA TYR A 151 23.63 -14.01 6.55
C TYR A 151 22.51 -13.33 7.34
N PHE A 152 21.73 -12.53 6.62
CA PHE A 152 20.43 -12.05 7.05
C PHE A 152 19.36 -13.10 6.79
N THR A 153 18.38 -13.15 7.69
CA THR A 153 17.10 -13.80 7.46
C THR A 153 16.07 -12.73 7.15
N VAL A 154 15.50 -12.74 5.94
CA VAL A 154 14.44 -11.84 5.51
C VAL A 154 13.14 -12.65 5.44
N GLN A 155 12.16 -12.29 6.27
CA GLN A 155 10.84 -12.89 6.29
C GLN A 155 9.82 -11.92 5.73
N LEU A 156 9.20 -12.29 4.61
CA LEU A 156 8.09 -11.58 4.01
C LEU A 156 6.80 -12.24 4.47
N ARG A 157 5.91 -11.47 5.09
CA ARG A 157 4.66 -11.99 5.64
C ARG A 157 3.49 -11.52 4.81
N ASN A 158 2.59 -12.44 4.53
CA ASN A 158 1.29 -12.11 3.98
C ASN A 158 0.27 -12.01 5.13
N PHE A 159 -0.80 -11.28 4.88
CA PHE A 159 -1.96 -11.26 5.76
C PHE A 159 -3.15 -11.78 4.96
N ASP A 160 -3.78 -12.86 5.42
CA ASP A 160 -4.99 -13.39 4.79
C ASP A 160 -6.22 -12.90 5.55
N PHE A 161 -7.14 -12.25 4.83
CA PHE A 161 -8.39 -11.73 5.37
C PHE A 161 -9.54 -12.73 5.28
N GLU A 162 -9.49 -13.69 4.36
CA GLU A 162 -10.61 -14.60 4.11
C GLU A 162 -10.80 -15.62 5.23
N ARG A 163 -9.74 -15.91 6.01
CA ARG A 163 -9.73 -17.02 6.96
C ARG A 163 -10.12 -16.70 8.41
N SER A 164 -10.17 -15.44 8.84
CA SER A 164 -10.33 -15.17 10.29
C SER A 164 -11.66 -14.54 10.68
N MET A 165 -12.67 -15.38 10.94
CA MET A 165 -13.77 -15.02 11.84
C MET A 165 -13.37 -15.08 13.34
N ILE A 166 -12.15 -15.52 13.67
CA ILE A 166 -11.69 -15.78 15.06
C ILE A 166 -10.26 -15.26 15.32
N GLY A 167 -9.86 -14.16 14.67
CA GLY A 167 -8.57 -13.49 14.94
C GLY A 167 -7.56 -13.60 13.80
N TRP A 168 -6.90 -12.48 13.53
CA TRP A 168 -6.03 -12.28 12.37
C TRP A 168 -4.77 -13.16 12.43
N HIS A 169 -4.43 -13.82 11.32
CA HIS A 169 -3.20 -14.61 11.17
C HIS A 169 -2.26 -13.95 10.15
N THR A 170 -1.02 -13.69 10.56
CA THR A 170 0.08 -13.39 9.64
C THR A 170 0.83 -14.67 9.36
N ASP A 171 0.86 -15.10 8.11
CA ASP A 171 1.64 -16.24 7.67
C ASP A 171 2.91 -15.76 6.98
N ILE A 172 4.01 -16.49 7.20
CA ILE A 172 5.25 -16.24 6.46
C ILE A 172 5.02 -16.72 5.04
N GLU A 173 4.96 -15.77 4.10
CA GLU A 173 4.84 -16.07 2.67
C GLU A 173 6.18 -16.58 2.13
N GLU A 174 7.26 -15.94 2.55
CA GLU A 174 8.60 -16.26 2.06
C GLU A 174 9.66 -16.02 3.14
N THR A 175 10.68 -16.87 3.18
CA THR A 175 11.88 -16.70 3.99
C THR A 175 13.11 -16.81 3.09
N LEU A 176 13.95 -15.77 3.12
CA LEU A 176 15.19 -15.70 2.36
C LEU A 176 16.38 -15.64 3.32
N PHE A 177 17.42 -16.40 3.00
CA PHE A 177 18.72 -16.31 3.67
C PHE A 177 19.71 -15.68 2.70
N VAL A 178 20.15 -14.46 2.99
CA VAL A 178 20.92 -13.64 2.04
C VAL A 178 22.12 -13.00 2.72
N LYS A 179 23.24 -12.90 2.00
CA LYS A 179 24.42 -12.16 2.48
C LYS A 179 24.20 -10.65 2.44
N ASP A 180 23.49 -10.18 1.42
CA ASP A 180 23.11 -8.79 1.23
C ASP A 180 21.61 -8.69 0.94
N ILE A 181 20.95 -7.72 1.57
CA ILE A 181 19.53 -7.46 1.38
C ILE A 181 19.35 -6.61 0.14
N ASN A 182 18.54 -7.09 -0.83
CA ASN A 182 18.05 -6.27 -1.93
C ASN A 182 16.78 -5.52 -1.49
N HIS A 183 16.87 -4.19 -1.44
CA HIS A 183 15.77 -3.30 -1.07
C HIS A 183 14.50 -3.47 -1.92
N GLU A 184 14.63 -3.83 -3.20
CA GLU A 184 13.50 -4.03 -4.11
C GLU A 184 12.58 -5.15 -3.63
N ILE A 185 13.13 -6.19 -3.00
CA ILE A 185 12.33 -7.32 -2.49
C ILE A 185 11.37 -6.82 -1.41
N ILE A 186 11.87 -6.05 -0.45
CA ILE A 186 11.08 -5.50 0.65
C ILE A 186 10.08 -4.46 0.12
N TYR A 187 10.55 -3.54 -0.73
CA TYR A 187 9.70 -2.50 -1.33
C TYR A 187 8.53 -3.11 -2.11
N ASN A 188 8.81 -4.03 -3.05
CA ASN A 188 7.79 -4.65 -3.88
C ASN A 188 6.81 -5.47 -3.06
N HIS A 189 7.27 -6.15 -2.00
CA HIS A 189 6.40 -6.89 -1.10
C HIS A 189 5.41 -5.97 -0.37
N VAL A 190 5.91 -4.89 0.23
CA VAL A 190 5.04 -3.94 0.94
C VAL A 190 4.06 -3.26 -0.02
N VAL A 191 4.49 -2.84 -1.20
CA VAL A 191 3.60 -2.25 -2.23
C VAL A 191 2.54 -3.24 -2.69
N LYS A 192 2.91 -4.50 -2.95
CA LYS A 192 1.96 -5.57 -3.25
C LYS A 192 0.89 -5.69 -2.17
N LEU A 193 1.27 -5.67 -0.89
CA LEU A 193 0.31 -5.76 0.22
C LEU A 193 -0.65 -4.56 0.29
N LEU A 194 -0.18 -3.35 -0.05
CA LEU A 194 -1.01 -2.14 -0.11
C LEU A 194 -1.99 -2.18 -1.28
N LEU A 195 -1.52 -2.59 -2.45
CA LEU A 195 -2.36 -2.83 -3.62
C LEU A 195 -3.39 -3.92 -3.32
N ASN A 196 -3.00 -4.97 -2.59
CA ASN A 196 -3.92 -6.02 -2.16
C ASN A 196 -5.06 -5.50 -1.27
N ARG A 197 -4.81 -4.42 -0.49
CA ARG A 197 -5.85 -3.71 0.26
C ARG A 197 -6.69 -2.77 -0.59
N GLY A 198 -6.24 -2.46 -1.80
CA GLY A 198 -6.83 -1.50 -2.74
C GLY A 198 -6.50 -0.04 -2.42
N TYR A 199 -5.37 0.20 -1.76
CA TYR A 199 -4.73 1.51 -1.71
C TYR A 199 -3.92 1.74 -2.98
N LEU A 200 -4.36 2.69 -3.80
CA LEU A 200 -3.60 3.19 -4.94
C LEU A 200 -2.76 4.36 -4.44
N ILE A 201 -1.50 4.10 -4.08
CA ILE A 201 -0.58 5.11 -3.56
C ILE A 201 0.01 5.92 -4.72
N ASP A 202 0.08 7.25 -4.56
CA ASP A 202 0.69 8.11 -5.58
C ASP A 202 2.19 7.82 -5.78
N THR A 203 2.68 8.15 -6.97
CA THR A 203 4.05 7.84 -7.41
C THR A 203 5.12 8.59 -6.64
N ILE A 204 4.84 9.79 -6.12
CA ILE A 204 5.80 10.56 -5.32
C ILE A 204 5.98 9.88 -3.98
N SER A 205 4.87 9.57 -3.29
CA SER A 205 4.87 8.82 -2.03
C SER A 205 5.59 7.46 -2.17
N LEU A 206 5.34 6.73 -3.25
CA LEU A 206 6.01 5.45 -3.51
C LEU A 206 7.51 5.60 -3.73
N LYS A 207 7.94 6.66 -4.43
CA LYS A 207 9.36 6.94 -4.64
C LYS A 207 10.07 7.24 -3.32
N GLU A 208 9.49 8.10 -2.49
CA GLU A 208 10.05 8.43 -1.17
C GLU A 208 10.12 7.18 -0.28
N PHE A 209 9.07 6.36 -0.27
CA PHE A 209 9.08 5.10 0.45
C PHE A 209 10.19 4.16 -0.04
N LYS A 210 10.38 4.03 -1.36
CA LYS A 210 11.44 3.23 -1.96
C LYS A 210 12.83 3.70 -1.53
N ASP A 211 13.08 5.01 -1.59
CA ASP A 211 14.36 5.61 -1.20
C ASP A 211 14.66 5.31 0.28
N HIS A 212 13.66 5.37 1.16
CA HIS A 212 13.84 5.02 2.56
C HIS A 212 14.13 3.53 2.79
N VAL A 213 13.45 2.62 2.08
CA VAL A 213 13.76 1.18 2.13
C VAL A 213 15.18 0.91 1.60
N TYR A 214 15.62 1.64 0.57
CA TYR A 214 17.00 1.58 0.08
C TYR A 214 18.01 2.01 1.17
N TYR A 215 17.81 3.14 1.83
CA TYR A 215 18.72 3.60 2.88
C TYR A 215 18.76 2.65 4.07
N LEU A 216 17.61 2.12 4.48
CA LEU A 216 17.52 1.13 5.55
C LEU A 216 18.35 -0.12 5.26
N THR A 217 18.15 -0.73 4.08
CA THR A 217 18.86 -1.95 3.70
C THR A 217 20.35 -1.72 3.50
N LYS A 218 20.74 -0.57 2.93
CA LYS A 218 22.14 -0.17 2.83
C LYS A 218 22.81 -0.05 4.20
N TRP A 219 22.09 0.50 5.19
CA TRP A 219 22.59 0.57 6.57
C TRP A 219 22.72 -0.82 7.20
N LEU A 220 21.71 -1.69 7.04
CA LEU A 220 21.75 -3.07 7.54
C LEU A 220 22.93 -3.84 6.95
N ASN A 221 23.08 -3.84 5.61
CA ASN A 221 24.19 -4.51 4.91
C ASN A 221 25.55 -4.02 5.41
N LYS A 222 25.71 -2.72 5.72
CA LYS A 222 26.97 -2.22 6.30
C LYS A 222 27.24 -2.71 7.72
N LYS A 223 26.19 -2.84 8.55
CA LYS A 223 26.29 -3.21 9.97
C LYS A 223 26.71 -4.68 10.16
N ASN A 224 26.31 -5.55 9.24
CA ASN A 224 26.60 -6.99 9.32
C ASN A 224 28.08 -7.34 9.04
N PHE A 225 28.90 -6.38 8.60
CA PHE A 225 30.28 -6.65 8.17
C PHE A 225 31.36 -5.71 8.74
N ASN A 226 31.06 -4.85 9.72
CA ASN A 226 32.02 -3.83 10.21
C ASN A 226 32.13 -3.70 11.74
N GLU A 227 31.83 -4.72 12.54
CA GLU A 227 32.22 -4.68 13.98
C GLU A 227 33.60 -5.30 14.28
N ASP A 228 34.33 -5.82 13.27
CA ASP A 228 35.71 -6.32 13.43
C ASP A 228 36.72 -5.56 12.54
N LYS A 229 36.92 -4.27 12.82
CA LYS A 229 38.18 -3.57 12.50
C LYS A 229 38.61 -2.66 13.64
#